data_AF-A0A9P0KQJ1-F1
#
_entry.id   AF-A0A9P0KQJ1-F1
#
_cell.length_a   1.000
_cell.length_b   1.000
_cell.length_c   1.000
_cell.angle_alpha   90.00
_cell.angle_beta   90.00
_cell.angle_gamma   90.00
#
_symmetry.space_group_name_H-M   'P 1'
#
loop_
_entity.id
_entity.type
_entity.pdbx_description
1 polymer ?
#
loop_
_entity_poly.entity_id
_entity_poly.type
_entity_poly.pdbx_seq_one_letter_code
_entity_poly.pdbx_strand_id
1 'polypeptide(L)'
;MKLNNNHVISLCTLSLFGVLIVILLSIDKNNYASYQSDQAVAQAQEEENDKPDVPRAVKKWPVQDLHLGQVSGVSVNSALQPVVFHRADRVWDRDTFNESNHYQFAHLGPIKEHTVLTLDPLTGKVLGKWGADLFYMPHGLTVDRHDNLWVTDVALHQAFKFKPGELQPTLTFGHRFQPGSDPKHLCMPTSVAVATTGEIFIADGYCNSRILKYNAAGGLLRVIPSPPEFLSLQIPHALALMESMDRLCVADRENRRVTCPRAGLYSIQGKKEPALTIQQPDMGRVFGVAAKGKLVYAVNGPTSTLWPVQGLTIDPIREAVIDHWAPEEGFGNPHAIAVCPNGSALYVAEIGPNRVWKFELVPPKK
;
A
#
# COMPACT_ATOMS: atom_id res chain seq x y z
N MET A 1 33.82 -48.94 40.21
CA MET A 1 33.83 -48.29 38.88
C MET A 1 33.07 -46.97 39.00
N LYS A 2 33.77 -45.83 38.95
CA LYS A 2 33.13 -44.50 38.92
C LYS A 2 32.59 -44.26 37.51
N LEU A 3 31.29 -44.06 37.38
CA LEU A 3 30.66 -43.59 36.14
C LEU A 3 30.95 -42.10 35.97
N ASN A 4 31.55 -41.72 34.84
CA ASN A 4 31.83 -40.32 34.49
C ASN A 4 30.53 -39.64 34.03
N ASN A 5 30.16 -38.54 34.68
CA ASN A 5 28.90 -37.80 34.49
C ASN A 5 28.90 -36.81 33.29
N ASN A 6 29.66 -37.11 32.23
CA ASN A 6 29.97 -36.12 31.16
C ASN A 6 29.16 -36.24 29.87
N HIS A 7 28.19 -37.16 29.76
CA HIS A 7 27.37 -37.30 28.54
C HIS A 7 25.92 -36.83 28.75
N VAL A 8 25.33 -36.27 27.69
CA VAL A 8 23.90 -35.93 27.59
C VAL A 8 23.29 -36.73 26.44
N ILE A 9 22.08 -37.25 26.65
CA ILE A 9 21.33 -37.99 25.64
C ILE A 9 20.48 -36.99 24.86
N SER A 10 20.73 -36.87 23.55
CA SER A 10 19.93 -36.04 22.65
C SER A 10 19.08 -36.92 21.74
N LEU A 11 17.78 -36.61 21.61
CA LEU A 11 16.88 -37.26 20.65
C LEU A 11 16.90 -36.48 19.34
N CYS A 12 17.44 -37.10 18.29
CA CYS A 12 17.28 -36.61 16.92
C CYS A 12 16.24 -37.47 16.20
N THR A 13 15.27 -36.82 15.56
CA THR A 13 14.26 -37.50 14.74
C THR A 13 14.57 -37.24 13.27
N LEU A 14 14.79 -38.31 12.50
CA LEU A 14 14.87 -38.25 11.05
C LEU A 14 13.71 -39.01 10.43
N SER A 15 13.06 -38.39 9.45
CA SER A 15 12.04 -38.99 8.61
C SER A 15 12.66 -39.33 7.26
N LEU A 16 12.85 -40.62 6.98
CA LEU A 16 13.10 -41.13 5.63
C LEU A 16 12.02 -42.17 5.31
N PHE A 17 11.33 -41.97 4.19
CA PHE A 17 10.30 -42.90 3.67
C PHE A 17 9.20 -43.28 4.69
N GLY A 18 8.73 -42.33 5.51
CA GLY A 18 7.55 -42.52 6.35
C GLY A 18 7.74 -43.44 7.57
N VAL A 19 8.97 -43.85 7.90
CA VAL A 19 9.29 -44.57 9.14
C VAL A 19 10.03 -43.63 10.09
N LEU A 20 9.54 -43.50 11.32
CA LEU A 20 10.18 -42.70 12.36
C LEU A 20 11.30 -43.53 13.01
N ILE A 21 12.56 -43.15 12.78
CA ILE A 21 13.71 -43.77 13.43
C ILE A 21 14.21 -42.81 14.52
N VAL A 22 14.19 -43.27 15.77
CA VAL A 22 14.75 -42.54 16.91
C VAL A 22 16.16 -43.06 17.15
N ILE A 23 17.16 -42.23 16.86
CA ILE A 23 18.57 -42.56 17.11
C ILE A 23 18.99 -41.88 18.42
N LEU A 24 19.41 -42.69 19.40
CA LEU A 24 19.98 -42.21 20.65
C LEU A 24 21.48 -41.98 20.44
N LEU A 25 21.90 -40.72 20.42
CA LEU A 25 23.32 -40.34 20.35
C LEU A 25 23.77 -39.86 21.74
N SER A 26 24.87 -40.44 22.23
CA SER A 26 25.56 -39.98 23.43
C SER A 26 26.53 -38.88 23.04
N ILE A 27 26.23 -37.63 23.38
CA ILE A 27 27.06 -36.47 23.05
C ILE A 27 27.77 -36.00 24.32
N ASP A 28 29.08 -35.74 24.21
CA ASP A 28 29.88 -35.16 25.29
C ASP A 28 29.38 -33.74 25.62
N LYS A 29 29.26 -33.38 26.91
CA LYS A 29 28.64 -32.11 27.35
C LYS A 29 29.26 -30.87 26.70
N ASN A 30 30.56 -30.89 26.45
CA ASN A 30 31.27 -29.79 25.79
C ASN A 30 30.87 -29.65 24.31
N ASN A 31 30.63 -30.77 23.61
CA ASN A 31 30.16 -30.75 22.22
C ASN A 31 28.67 -30.41 22.11
N TYR A 32 27.88 -30.70 23.14
CA TYR A 32 26.46 -30.31 23.19
C TYR A 32 26.30 -28.80 23.36
N ALA A 33 27.12 -28.18 24.21
CA ALA A 33 27.14 -26.73 24.39
C ALA A 33 27.62 -25.99 23.13
N SER A 34 28.64 -26.52 22.44
CA SER A 34 29.11 -25.94 21.17
C SER A 34 28.07 -26.08 20.06
N TYR A 35 27.36 -27.21 19.99
CA TYR A 35 26.28 -27.41 19.01
C TYR A 35 25.09 -26.47 19.25
N GLN A 36 24.71 -26.25 20.52
CA GLN A 36 23.68 -25.26 20.87
C GLN A 36 24.13 -23.83 20.58
N SER A 37 25.40 -23.49 20.81
CA SER A 37 25.93 -22.18 20.43
C SER A 37 25.97 -21.99 18.93
N ASP A 38 26.35 -23.02 18.17
CA ASP A 38 26.38 -22.96 16.70
C ASP A 38 24.97 -22.84 16.12
N GLN A 39 23.97 -23.51 16.70
CA GLN A 39 22.56 -23.32 16.31
C GLN A 39 22.02 -21.94 16.69
N ALA A 40 22.35 -21.41 17.88
CA ALA A 40 21.95 -20.07 18.28
C ALA A 40 22.61 -18.98 17.41
N VAL A 41 23.87 -19.19 17.01
CA VAL A 41 24.59 -18.30 16.08
C VAL A 41 24.02 -18.39 14.67
N ALA A 42 23.71 -19.60 14.18
CA ALA A 42 23.07 -19.78 12.88
C ALA A 42 21.67 -19.17 12.82
N GLN A 43 20.88 -19.33 13.88
CA GLN A 43 19.54 -18.75 13.99
C GLN A 43 19.59 -17.22 14.15
N ALA A 44 20.54 -16.68 14.91
CA ALA A 44 20.78 -15.24 14.99
C ALA A 44 21.29 -14.66 13.67
N GLN A 45 22.11 -15.40 12.91
CA GLN A 45 22.56 -15.01 11.56
C GLN A 45 21.44 -15.10 10.51
N GLU A 46 20.53 -16.06 10.62
CA GLU A 46 19.31 -16.09 9.80
C GLU A 46 18.38 -14.92 10.14
N GLU A 47 18.16 -14.62 11.42
CA GLU A 47 17.36 -13.45 11.86
C GLU A 47 18.00 -12.12 11.47
N GLU A 48 19.33 -12.02 11.44
CA GLU A 48 20.05 -10.82 11.01
C GLU A 48 20.06 -10.65 9.48
N ASN A 49 20.06 -11.75 8.72
CA ASN A 49 19.93 -11.74 7.25
C ASN A 49 18.47 -11.59 6.76
N ASP A 50 17.47 -11.79 7.63
CA ASP A 50 16.03 -11.65 7.32
C ASP A 50 15.47 -10.24 7.67
N LYS A 51 16.31 -9.32 8.14
CA LYS A 51 15.88 -7.93 8.38
C LYS A 51 15.59 -7.24 7.04
N PRO A 52 14.41 -6.60 6.90
CA PRO A 52 14.01 -6.00 5.64
C PRO A 52 14.82 -4.74 5.32
N ASP A 53 14.86 -4.39 4.03
CA ASP A 53 15.42 -3.11 3.58
C ASP A 53 14.71 -1.92 4.24
N VAL A 54 15.50 -0.93 4.60
CA VAL A 54 15.07 0.27 5.33
C VAL A 54 14.92 1.44 4.36
N PRO A 55 13.77 2.13 4.34
CA PRO A 55 13.60 3.37 3.57
C PRO A 55 14.54 4.49 4.03
N ARG A 56 15.32 5.05 3.11
CA ARG A 56 16.16 6.22 3.34
C ARG A 56 15.86 7.33 2.37
N ALA A 57 15.49 8.50 2.89
CA ALA A 57 15.16 9.66 2.08
C ALA A 57 16.36 10.10 1.22
N VAL A 58 16.12 10.31 -0.08
CA VAL A 58 17.10 10.82 -1.02
C VAL A 58 17.15 12.34 -0.90
N LYS A 59 18.30 12.89 -0.52
CA LYS A 59 18.49 14.34 -0.39
C LYS A 59 18.45 15.02 -1.75
N LYS A 60 17.85 16.21 -1.81
CA LYS A 60 17.77 17.07 -3.02
C LYS A 60 17.09 16.38 -4.22
N TRP A 61 16.12 15.52 -3.95
CA TRP A 61 15.21 14.98 -4.96
C TRP A 61 13.77 15.44 -4.64
N PRO A 62 13.02 15.97 -5.61
CA PRO A 62 13.45 16.34 -6.97
C PRO A 62 14.51 17.46 -6.94
N VAL A 63 15.31 17.56 -8.00
CA VAL A 63 16.39 18.58 -8.10
C VAL A 63 15.85 19.99 -8.35
N GLN A 64 14.57 20.12 -8.65
CA GLN A 64 13.88 21.37 -8.93
C GLN A 64 12.48 21.34 -8.31
N ASP A 65 11.94 22.53 -8.02
CA ASP A 65 10.53 22.66 -7.70
C ASP A 65 9.68 22.27 -8.92
N LEU A 66 8.62 21.52 -8.66
CA LEU A 66 7.67 21.04 -9.67
C LEU A 66 6.45 21.96 -9.77
N HIS A 67 6.29 22.91 -8.85
CA HIS A 67 5.15 23.83 -8.76
C HIS A 67 3.80 23.08 -8.79
N LEU A 68 3.70 22.03 -7.99
CA LEU A 68 2.50 21.19 -7.93
C LEU A 68 1.41 21.84 -7.09
N GLY A 69 0.17 21.51 -7.45
CA GLY A 69 -0.97 21.59 -6.54
C GLY A 69 -0.91 20.50 -5.47
N GLN A 70 -2.02 20.31 -4.75
CA GLN A 70 -2.17 19.19 -3.81
C GLN A 70 -1.90 17.85 -4.53
N VAL A 71 -0.83 17.14 -4.11
CA VAL A 71 -0.44 15.87 -4.75
C VAL A 71 -1.20 14.73 -4.09
N SER A 72 -2.26 14.29 -4.74
CA SER A 72 -3.19 13.33 -4.15
C SER A 72 -2.79 11.88 -4.40
N GLY A 73 -2.05 11.60 -5.46
CA GLY A 73 -1.66 10.25 -5.85
C GLY A 73 -0.22 10.16 -6.33
N VAL A 74 0.40 9.01 -6.08
CA VAL A 74 1.70 8.63 -6.66
C VAL A 74 1.68 7.15 -6.98
N SER A 75 2.28 6.77 -8.10
CA SER A 75 2.48 5.38 -8.53
C SER A 75 3.81 5.27 -9.29
N VAL A 76 4.16 4.07 -9.76
CA VAL A 76 5.40 3.83 -10.51
C VAL A 76 5.10 2.98 -11.73
N ASN A 77 5.54 3.41 -12.90
CA ASN A 77 5.33 2.66 -14.15
C ASN A 77 6.34 1.51 -14.32
N SER A 78 6.17 0.72 -15.39
CA SER A 78 7.04 -0.42 -15.71
C SER A 78 8.50 -0.02 -15.96
N ALA A 79 8.75 1.23 -16.36
CA ALA A 79 10.08 1.83 -16.54
C ALA A 79 10.69 2.36 -15.22
N LEU A 80 10.09 2.06 -14.07
CA LEU A 80 10.52 2.51 -12.74
C LEU A 80 10.47 4.03 -12.54
N GLN A 81 9.68 4.73 -13.35
CA GLN A 81 9.50 6.17 -13.26
C GLN A 81 8.31 6.47 -12.34
N PRO A 82 8.46 7.33 -11.32
CA PRO A 82 7.34 7.79 -10.53
C PRO A 82 6.37 8.61 -11.40
N VAL A 83 5.08 8.32 -11.23
CA VAL A 83 3.97 9.03 -11.83
C VAL A 83 3.16 9.68 -10.72
N VAL A 84 2.85 10.96 -10.85
CA VAL A 84 2.19 11.75 -9.80
C VAL A 84 0.87 12.30 -10.33
N PHE A 85 -0.14 12.35 -9.47
CA PHE A 85 -1.45 12.92 -9.78
C PHE A 85 -1.72 14.07 -8.80
N HIS A 86 -1.92 15.28 -9.33
CA HIS A 86 -2.09 16.48 -8.54
C HIS A 86 -3.30 17.30 -9.00
N ARG A 87 -3.74 18.20 -8.12
CA ARG A 87 -4.97 18.99 -8.28
C ARG A 87 -4.76 20.35 -8.97
N ALA A 88 -3.54 20.64 -9.43
CA ALA A 88 -3.13 21.95 -9.96
C ALA A 88 -3.63 23.11 -9.07
N ASP A 89 -4.47 23.99 -9.61
CA ASP A 89 -5.07 25.13 -8.92
C ASP A 89 -6.20 24.76 -7.95
N ARG A 90 -6.70 23.51 -7.98
CA ARG A 90 -7.81 23.06 -7.14
C ARG A 90 -7.33 22.69 -5.74
N VAL A 91 -8.08 23.20 -4.77
CA VAL A 91 -7.91 22.91 -3.35
C VAL A 91 -9.17 22.19 -2.87
N TRP A 92 -8.99 21.05 -2.20
CA TRP A 92 -10.09 20.45 -1.44
C TRP A 92 -10.11 21.06 -0.05
N ASP A 93 -11.19 21.76 0.26
CA ASP A 93 -11.53 22.32 1.55
C ASP A 93 -12.97 21.97 1.97
N ARG A 94 -13.45 22.60 3.04
CA ARG A 94 -14.81 22.39 3.58
C ARG A 94 -15.94 22.82 2.64
N ASP A 95 -15.66 23.71 1.68
CA ASP A 95 -16.66 24.33 0.80
C ASP A 95 -16.74 23.60 -0.55
N THR A 96 -15.85 22.62 -0.77
CA THR A 96 -15.74 21.83 -2.01
C THR A 96 -16.97 20.95 -2.29
N PHE A 97 -17.59 20.42 -1.24
CA PHE A 97 -18.76 19.55 -1.33
C PHE A 97 -19.85 20.00 -0.36
N ASN A 98 -21.11 19.83 -0.75
CA ASN A 98 -22.24 20.06 0.17
C ASN A 98 -22.49 18.86 1.09
N GLU A 99 -23.46 19.00 1.99
CA GLU A 99 -23.88 17.95 2.94
C GLU A 99 -24.36 16.66 2.26
N SER A 100 -24.83 16.75 1.02
CA SER A 100 -25.22 15.61 0.19
C SER A 100 -24.09 15.10 -0.71
N ASN A 101 -22.83 15.46 -0.41
CA ASN A 101 -21.62 15.05 -1.13
C ASN A 101 -21.55 15.52 -2.58
N HIS A 102 -22.34 16.49 -3.02
CA HIS A 102 -22.26 17.01 -4.39
C HIS A 102 -21.18 18.09 -4.50
N TYR A 103 -20.39 18.02 -5.57
CA TYR A 103 -19.34 18.98 -5.86
C TYR A 103 -19.89 20.35 -6.27
N GLN A 104 -19.42 21.42 -5.63
CA GLN A 104 -20.00 22.76 -5.75
C GLN A 104 -19.42 23.58 -6.92
N PHE A 105 -18.25 23.21 -7.43
CA PHE A 105 -17.49 24.01 -8.39
C PHE A 105 -17.52 23.46 -9.83
N ALA A 106 -18.55 22.70 -10.19
CA ALA A 106 -18.68 22.11 -11.53
C ALA A 106 -18.69 23.18 -12.65
N HIS A 107 -19.18 24.38 -12.34
CA HIS A 107 -19.26 25.53 -13.26
C HIS A 107 -17.88 26.07 -13.69
N LEU A 108 -16.82 25.81 -12.93
CA LEU A 108 -15.45 26.19 -13.30
C LEU A 108 -14.88 25.32 -14.44
N GLY A 109 -15.57 24.24 -14.81
CA GLY A 109 -15.05 23.26 -15.75
C GLY A 109 -13.93 22.40 -15.15
N PRO A 110 -13.38 21.46 -15.95
CA PRO A 110 -12.25 20.63 -15.53
C PRO A 110 -10.97 21.47 -15.35
N ILE A 111 -9.99 20.91 -14.65
CA ILE A 111 -8.65 21.46 -14.49
C ILE A 111 -8.00 21.64 -15.87
N LYS A 112 -7.54 22.85 -16.18
CA LYS A 112 -6.93 23.19 -17.48
C LYS A 112 -5.50 22.71 -17.63
N GLU A 113 -4.79 22.60 -16.52
CA GLU A 113 -3.41 22.16 -16.50
C GLU A 113 -3.29 20.63 -16.56
N HIS A 114 -2.13 20.14 -17.00
CA HIS A 114 -1.81 18.72 -16.89
C HIS A 114 -1.78 18.32 -15.42
N THR A 115 -2.56 17.30 -15.05
CA THR A 115 -2.72 16.81 -13.67
C THR A 115 -1.88 15.58 -13.37
N VAL A 116 -1.37 14.90 -14.41
CA VAL A 116 -0.50 13.72 -14.27
C VAL A 116 0.87 14.04 -14.84
N LEU A 117 1.90 13.83 -14.03
CA LEU A 117 3.30 13.99 -14.45
C LEU A 117 4.08 12.70 -14.25
N THR A 118 4.85 12.31 -15.24
CA THR A 118 5.88 11.27 -15.11
C THR A 118 7.21 11.95 -14.83
N LEU A 119 7.92 11.54 -13.78
CA LEU A 119 9.19 12.15 -13.38
C LEU A 119 10.36 11.19 -13.61
N ASP A 120 11.52 11.77 -13.83
CA ASP A 120 12.79 11.05 -13.91
C ASP A 120 13.18 10.51 -12.52
N PRO A 121 13.44 9.20 -12.36
CA PRO A 121 13.72 8.63 -11.04
C PRO A 121 15.06 9.09 -10.44
N LEU A 122 15.99 9.62 -11.26
CA LEU A 122 17.29 10.10 -10.79
C LEU A 122 17.24 11.56 -10.35
N THR A 123 16.58 12.41 -11.13
CA THR A 123 16.60 13.87 -10.96
C THR A 123 15.24 14.43 -10.51
N GLY A 124 14.14 13.73 -10.75
CA GLY A 124 12.79 14.22 -10.49
C GLY A 124 12.30 15.22 -11.53
N LYS A 125 13.05 15.44 -12.62
CA LYS A 125 12.60 16.28 -13.75
C LYS A 125 11.36 15.68 -14.41
N VAL A 126 10.47 16.53 -14.90
CA VAL A 126 9.28 16.07 -15.63
C VAL A 126 9.69 15.51 -16.99
N LEU A 127 9.38 14.22 -17.22
CA LEU A 127 9.59 13.51 -18.47
C LEU A 127 8.35 13.54 -19.37
N GLY A 128 7.16 13.57 -18.77
CA GLY A 128 5.89 13.54 -19.49
C GLY A 128 4.78 14.22 -18.69
N LYS A 129 3.79 14.76 -19.41
CA LYS A 129 2.62 15.44 -18.85
C LYS A 129 1.35 14.97 -19.54
N TRP A 130 0.27 14.81 -18.78
CA TRP A 130 -1.02 14.34 -19.28
C TRP A 130 -2.18 14.81 -18.37
N GLY A 131 -3.43 14.63 -18.79
CA GLY A 131 -4.61 14.81 -17.93
C GLY A 131 -5.18 16.23 -17.86
N ALA A 132 -4.82 17.10 -18.81
CA ALA A 132 -5.46 18.43 -18.95
C ALA A 132 -6.90 18.27 -19.45
N ASP A 133 -7.81 19.11 -18.95
CA ASP A 133 -9.23 19.15 -19.29
C ASP A 133 -10.04 17.87 -18.95
N LEU A 134 -9.50 16.95 -18.15
CA LEU A 134 -10.17 15.68 -17.82
C LEU A 134 -10.81 15.66 -16.43
N PHE A 135 -10.11 16.16 -15.41
CA PHE A 135 -10.44 15.93 -14.00
C PHE A 135 -10.89 17.21 -13.29
N TYR A 136 -11.62 17.04 -12.18
CA TYR A 136 -12.16 18.12 -11.36
C TYR A 136 -11.56 18.12 -9.95
N MET A 137 -11.42 16.93 -9.36
CA MET A 137 -10.80 16.78 -8.04
C MET A 137 -10.07 15.42 -7.95
N PRO A 138 -8.86 15.34 -8.54
CA PRO A 138 -7.95 14.20 -8.45
C PRO A 138 -7.82 13.60 -7.04
N HIS A 139 -7.82 12.27 -6.96
CA HIS A 139 -7.53 11.55 -5.72
C HIS A 139 -6.54 10.39 -5.93
N GLY A 140 -7.00 9.17 -6.18
CA GLY A 140 -6.15 7.99 -6.31
C GLY A 140 -5.48 7.88 -7.68
N LEU A 141 -4.26 7.30 -7.71
CA LEU A 141 -3.51 6.97 -8.92
C LEU A 141 -2.84 5.60 -8.75
N THR A 142 -3.03 4.72 -9.73
CA THR A 142 -2.34 3.43 -9.84
C THR A 142 -1.94 3.20 -11.30
N VAL A 143 -0.67 2.85 -11.54
CA VAL A 143 -0.20 2.36 -12.83
C VAL A 143 -0.17 0.84 -12.75
N ASP A 144 -0.89 0.14 -13.63
CA ASP A 144 -0.87 -1.32 -13.65
C ASP A 144 0.34 -1.89 -14.42
N ARG A 145 0.53 -3.20 -14.40
CA ARG A 145 1.65 -3.90 -15.06
C ARG A 145 1.71 -3.74 -16.59
N HIS A 146 0.66 -3.19 -17.19
CA HIS A 146 0.57 -2.88 -18.62
C HIS A 146 0.66 -1.37 -18.88
N ASP A 147 1.10 -0.60 -17.88
CA ASP A 147 1.17 0.85 -17.87
C ASP A 147 -0.18 1.56 -18.08
N ASN A 148 -1.31 0.86 -17.87
CA ASN A 148 -2.60 1.56 -17.85
C ASN A 148 -2.67 2.42 -16.59
N LEU A 149 -3.20 3.64 -16.76
CA LEU A 149 -3.47 4.56 -15.67
C LEU A 149 -4.87 4.30 -15.12
N TRP A 150 -4.92 4.02 -13.82
CA TRP A 150 -6.15 3.91 -13.06
C TRP A 150 -6.23 5.07 -12.09
N VAL A 151 -7.28 5.87 -12.20
CA VAL A 151 -7.42 7.10 -11.42
C VAL A 151 -8.82 7.19 -10.82
N THR A 152 -8.91 7.86 -9.67
CA THR A 152 -10.20 8.26 -9.08
C THR A 152 -10.32 9.77 -9.03
N ASP A 153 -11.55 10.25 -9.27
CA ASP A 153 -11.91 11.64 -9.12
C ASP A 153 -13.12 11.74 -8.18
N VAL A 154 -12.90 12.40 -7.04
CA VAL A 154 -13.91 12.47 -5.98
C VAL A 154 -15.03 13.45 -6.33
N ALA A 155 -14.79 14.47 -7.15
CA ALA A 155 -15.81 15.40 -7.60
C ALA A 155 -16.72 14.74 -8.64
N LEU A 156 -16.13 13.94 -9.52
CA LEU A 156 -16.90 13.19 -10.51
C LEU A 156 -17.64 12.00 -9.90
N HIS A 157 -17.25 11.55 -8.69
CA HIS A 157 -17.67 10.27 -8.11
C HIS A 157 -17.40 9.10 -9.06
N GLN A 158 -16.23 9.11 -9.69
CA GLN A 158 -15.88 8.15 -10.73
C GLN A 158 -14.46 7.60 -10.58
N ALA A 159 -14.26 6.41 -11.13
CA ALA A 159 -12.96 5.83 -11.36
C ALA A 159 -12.79 5.48 -12.84
N PHE A 160 -11.58 5.60 -13.36
CA PHE A 160 -11.30 5.49 -14.79
C PHE A 160 -10.08 4.60 -15.05
N LYS A 161 -10.09 3.93 -16.20
CA LYS A 161 -8.93 3.27 -16.81
C LYS A 161 -8.57 3.96 -18.11
N PHE A 162 -7.32 4.40 -18.24
CA PHE A 162 -6.76 4.90 -19.49
C PHE A 162 -5.63 3.99 -19.94
N LYS A 163 -5.63 3.60 -21.22
CA LYS A 163 -4.48 2.92 -21.80
C LYS A 163 -3.35 3.92 -22.04
N PRO A 164 -2.09 3.46 -22.12
CA PRO A 164 -0.97 4.32 -22.47
C PRO A 164 -1.25 5.14 -23.75
N GLY A 165 -1.13 6.46 -23.64
CA GLY A 165 -1.32 7.39 -24.77
C GLY A 165 -2.78 7.72 -25.13
N GLU A 166 -3.78 7.10 -24.49
CA GLU A 166 -5.19 7.41 -24.74
C GLU A 166 -5.70 8.55 -23.83
N LEU A 167 -6.53 9.44 -24.39
CA LEU A 167 -7.20 10.52 -23.65
C LEU A 167 -8.62 10.15 -23.20
N GLN A 168 -9.18 9.08 -23.76
CA GLN A 168 -10.51 8.59 -23.44
C GLN A 168 -10.40 7.35 -22.54
N PRO A 169 -11.23 7.23 -21.50
CA PRO A 169 -11.18 6.06 -20.64
C PRO A 169 -11.75 4.84 -21.36
N THR A 170 -11.06 3.71 -21.23
CA THR A 170 -11.54 2.40 -21.72
C THR A 170 -12.50 1.72 -20.75
N LEU A 171 -12.43 2.08 -19.47
CA LEU A 171 -13.43 1.73 -18.46
C LEU A 171 -13.74 2.95 -17.61
N THR A 172 -15.01 3.12 -17.26
CA THR A 172 -15.51 4.15 -16.35
C THR A 172 -16.46 3.50 -15.36
N PHE A 173 -16.26 3.77 -14.07
CA PHE A 173 -17.10 3.30 -12.97
C PHE A 173 -17.71 4.51 -12.26
N GLY A 174 -18.95 4.37 -11.78
CA GLY A 174 -19.70 5.48 -11.19
C GLY A 174 -20.34 6.40 -12.22
N HIS A 175 -21.19 7.30 -11.73
CA HIS A 175 -21.93 8.25 -12.55
C HIS A 175 -21.43 9.67 -12.29
N ARG A 176 -21.14 10.38 -13.39
CA ARG A 176 -20.55 11.71 -13.36
C ARG A 176 -21.37 12.67 -12.48
N PHE A 177 -20.72 13.22 -11.45
CA PHE A 177 -21.29 14.15 -10.45
C PHE A 177 -22.47 13.60 -9.64
N GLN A 178 -22.66 12.29 -9.62
CA GLN A 178 -23.79 11.64 -8.97
C GLN A 178 -23.26 10.70 -7.87
N PRO A 179 -23.17 11.18 -6.62
CA PRO A 179 -22.82 10.31 -5.50
C PRO A 179 -23.93 9.28 -5.26
N GLY A 180 -23.54 8.06 -4.89
CA GLY A 180 -24.49 7.02 -4.51
C GLY A 180 -23.83 5.79 -3.90
N SER A 181 -24.66 4.90 -3.36
CA SER A 181 -24.22 3.70 -2.64
C SER A 181 -24.79 2.40 -3.23
N ASP A 182 -25.54 2.45 -4.32
CA ASP A 182 -25.90 1.24 -5.06
C ASP A 182 -24.69 0.69 -5.85
N PRO A 183 -24.78 -0.52 -6.44
CA PRO A 183 -23.66 -1.15 -7.13
C PRO A 183 -23.12 -0.43 -8.38
N LYS A 184 -23.84 0.56 -8.93
CA LYS A 184 -23.45 1.31 -10.14
C LYS A 184 -22.88 2.69 -9.82
N HIS A 185 -23.19 3.22 -8.64
CA HIS A 185 -22.68 4.51 -8.18
C HIS A 185 -21.46 4.34 -7.28
N LEU A 186 -20.65 5.40 -7.23
CA LEU A 186 -19.59 5.57 -6.24
C LEU A 186 -19.90 6.83 -5.44
N CYS A 187 -19.27 7.00 -4.30
CA CYS A 187 -19.36 8.19 -3.48
C CYS A 187 -17.96 8.59 -3.01
N MET A 188 -17.34 9.46 -3.82
CA MET A 188 -15.99 9.98 -3.59
C MET A 188 -14.96 8.83 -3.45
N PRO A 189 -14.74 8.07 -4.54
CA PRO A 189 -13.84 6.92 -4.53
C PRO A 189 -12.37 7.35 -4.32
N THR A 190 -11.63 6.57 -3.55
CA THR A 190 -10.32 6.97 -3.02
C THR A 190 -9.15 6.30 -3.74
N SER A 191 -9.28 5.04 -4.14
CA SER A 191 -8.16 4.27 -4.67
C SER A 191 -8.62 3.13 -5.56
N VAL A 192 -7.75 2.73 -6.49
CA VAL A 192 -7.92 1.54 -7.34
C VAL A 192 -6.70 0.64 -7.18
N ALA A 193 -6.90 -0.65 -6.96
CA ALA A 193 -5.85 -1.66 -7.08
C ALA A 193 -6.21 -2.66 -8.18
N VAL A 194 -5.22 -3.14 -8.94
CA VAL A 194 -5.43 -4.01 -10.10
C VAL A 194 -4.51 -5.21 -9.98
N ALA A 195 -5.09 -6.40 -9.98
CA ALA A 195 -4.36 -7.65 -9.84
C ALA A 195 -3.70 -8.08 -11.15
N THR A 196 -2.72 -8.99 -11.08
CA THR A 196 -2.13 -9.60 -12.28
C THR A 196 -3.15 -10.37 -13.09
N THR A 197 -4.23 -10.88 -12.49
CA THR A 197 -5.37 -11.49 -13.19
C THR A 197 -6.20 -10.48 -14.00
N GLY A 198 -5.99 -9.17 -13.79
CA GLY A 198 -6.80 -8.09 -14.35
C GLY A 198 -8.05 -7.77 -13.52
N GLU A 199 -8.29 -8.47 -12.41
CA GLU A 199 -9.34 -8.09 -11.46
C GLU A 199 -9.05 -6.72 -10.84
N ILE A 200 -10.11 -5.94 -10.62
CA ILE A 200 -10.04 -4.52 -10.25
C ILE A 200 -10.71 -4.36 -8.89
N PHE A 201 -10.10 -3.59 -8.00
CA PHE A 201 -10.64 -3.26 -6.69
C PHE A 201 -10.73 -1.75 -6.57
N ILE A 202 -11.92 -1.22 -6.26
CA ILE A 202 -12.15 0.22 -6.08
C ILE A 202 -12.56 0.46 -4.64
N ALA A 203 -11.77 1.25 -3.92
CA ALA A 203 -12.13 1.75 -2.60
C ALA A 203 -13.10 2.92 -2.76
N ASP A 204 -14.31 2.75 -2.23
CA ASP A 204 -15.41 3.70 -2.29
C ASP A 204 -15.65 4.23 -0.86
N GLY A 205 -15.03 5.38 -0.54
CA GLY A 205 -14.52 5.61 0.81
C GLY A 205 -14.98 6.84 1.58
N TYR A 206 -15.03 8.05 1.02
CA TYR A 206 -15.32 9.23 1.87
C TYR A 206 -16.76 9.26 2.39
N CYS A 207 -17.71 8.81 1.56
CA CYS A 207 -19.13 8.75 1.94
C CYS A 207 -19.72 7.33 1.85
N ASN A 208 -18.88 6.33 1.58
CA ASN A 208 -19.22 4.91 1.62
C ASN A 208 -18.16 4.14 2.43
N SER A 209 -18.45 2.89 2.80
CA SER A 209 -17.56 2.04 3.60
C SER A 209 -17.35 0.68 2.94
N ARG A 210 -16.96 0.68 1.66
CA ARG A 210 -16.86 -0.56 0.87
C ARG A 210 -15.73 -0.54 -0.14
N ILE A 211 -15.38 -1.73 -0.61
CA ILE A 211 -14.51 -1.97 -1.74
C ILE A 211 -15.30 -2.79 -2.76
N LEU A 212 -15.34 -2.32 -4.00
CA LEU A 212 -16.02 -3.00 -5.11
C LEU A 212 -14.98 -3.78 -5.91
N LYS A 213 -15.17 -5.10 -6.05
CA LYS A 213 -14.31 -5.96 -6.86
C LYS A 213 -14.97 -6.25 -8.20
N TYR A 214 -14.26 -5.99 -9.29
CA TYR A 214 -14.70 -6.23 -10.66
C TYR A 214 -13.77 -7.21 -11.38
N ASN A 215 -14.29 -7.87 -12.41
CA ASN A 215 -13.47 -8.59 -13.37
C ASN A 215 -12.76 -7.61 -14.33
N ALA A 216 -11.85 -8.12 -15.16
CA ALA A 216 -11.07 -7.32 -16.11
C ALA A 216 -11.91 -6.55 -17.15
N ALA A 217 -13.15 -6.97 -17.40
CA ALA A 217 -14.08 -6.33 -18.32
C ALA A 217 -14.98 -5.28 -17.63
N GLY A 218 -14.83 -5.06 -16.31
CA GLY A 218 -15.64 -4.11 -15.54
C GLY A 218 -16.96 -4.66 -15.02
N GLY A 219 -17.19 -5.98 -15.09
CA GLY A 219 -18.34 -6.62 -14.45
C GLY A 219 -18.12 -6.81 -12.95
N LEU A 220 -19.08 -6.36 -12.12
CA LEU A 220 -18.99 -6.48 -10.67
C LEU A 220 -19.01 -7.95 -10.25
N LEU A 221 -18.03 -8.36 -9.44
CA LEU A 221 -17.90 -9.71 -8.90
C LEU A 221 -18.40 -9.78 -7.46
N ARG A 222 -17.99 -8.82 -6.62
CA ARG A 222 -18.37 -8.79 -5.19
C ARG A 222 -18.14 -7.43 -4.56
N VAL A 223 -18.69 -7.26 -3.37
CA VAL A 223 -18.43 -6.13 -2.46
C VAL A 223 -17.67 -6.64 -1.24
N ILE A 224 -16.74 -5.86 -0.71
CA ILE A 224 -15.99 -6.14 0.53
C ILE A 224 -16.22 -4.96 1.50
N PRO A 225 -16.56 -5.21 2.77
CA PRO A 225 -16.91 -6.51 3.34
C PRO A 225 -18.24 -7.06 2.78
N SER A 226 -18.40 -8.38 2.79
CA SER A 226 -19.70 -9.04 2.54
C SER A 226 -19.99 -10.08 3.62
N PRO A 227 -21.21 -10.15 4.18
CA PRO A 227 -21.56 -11.19 5.17
C PRO A 227 -21.18 -12.60 4.66
N PRO A 228 -20.58 -13.46 5.51
CA PRO A 228 -20.41 -13.33 6.96
C PRO A 228 -19.05 -12.74 7.40
N GLU A 229 -18.37 -11.95 6.57
CA GLU A 229 -17.10 -11.32 6.94
C GLU A 229 -17.29 -10.30 8.06
N PHE A 230 -16.58 -10.49 9.18
CA PHE A 230 -16.54 -9.53 10.30
C PHE A 230 -15.47 -8.48 10.05
N LEU A 231 -15.72 -7.59 9.10
CA LEU A 231 -14.87 -6.46 8.79
C LEU A 231 -15.75 -5.21 8.68
N SER A 232 -15.38 -4.16 9.40
CA SER A 232 -15.98 -2.83 9.27
C SER A 232 -14.92 -1.88 8.75
N LEU A 233 -15.24 -1.09 7.73
CA LEU A 233 -14.33 -0.11 7.16
C LEU A 233 -14.87 1.29 7.44
N GLN A 234 -13.96 2.23 7.72
CA GLN A 234 -14.27 3.64 7.88
C GLN A 234 -13.29 4.47 7.04
N ILE A 235 -13.78 4.87 5.87
CA ILE A 235 -12.99 5.53 4.83
C ILE A 235 -11.81 4.65 4.38
N PRO A 236 -12.08 3.53 3.66
CA PRO A 236 -11.03 2.83 2.93
C PRO A 236 -10.37 3.82 1.98
N HIS A 237 -9.13 4.19 2.24
CA HIS A 237 -8.49 5.35 1.61
C HIS A 237 -7.43 4.97 0.57
N ALA A 238 -6.72 3.87 0.78
CA ALA A 238 -5.72 3.33 -0.13
C ALA A 238 -5.75 1.81 -0.12
N LEU A 239 -5.38 1.21 -1.25
CA LEU A 239 -5.39 -0.23 -1.48
C LEU A 239 -4.01 -0.71 -1.95
N ALA A 240 -3.56 -1.84 -1.41
CA ALA A 240 -2.36 -2.53 -1.88
C ALA A 240 -2.60 -4.04 -1.98
N LEU A 241 -2.30 -4.64 -3.13
CA LEU A 241 -2.44 -6.08 -3.33
C LEU A 241 -1.15 -6.82 -2.95
N MET A 242 -1.30 -7.86 -2.15
CA MET A 242 -0.26 -8.85 -1.87
C MET A 242 -0.70 -10.17 -2.50
N GLU A 243 -0.53 -10.27 -3.82
CA GLU A 243 -1.11 -11.36 -4.60
C GLU A 243 -0.59 -12.74 -4.17
N SER A 244 0.70 -12.87 -3.83
CA SER A 244 1.27 -14.15 -3.37
C SER A 244 0.64 -14.67 -2.07
N MET A 245 -0.04 -13.82 -1.31
CA MET A 245 -0.75 -14.17 -0.07
C MET A 245 -2.28 -14.09 -0.21
N ASP A 246 -2.78 -13.76 -1.40
CA ASP A 246 -4.18 -13.46 -1.66
C ASP A 246 -4.77 -12.44 -0.68
N ARG A 247 -4.03 -11.36 -0.42
CA ARG A 247 -4.46 -10.28 0.48
C ARG A 247 -4.63 -8.94 -0.23
N LEU A 248 -5.63 -8.20 0.20
CA LEU A 248 -5.85 -6.80 -0.17
C LEU A 248 -5.68 -5.98 1.11
N CYS A 249 -4.55 -5.30 1.26
CA CYS A 249 -4.30 -4.40 2.37
C CYS A 249 -4.95 -3.05 2.12
N VAL A 250 -5.62 -2.53 3.15
CA VAL A 250 -6.46 -1.34 3.13
C VAL A 250 -5.98 -0.38 4.20
N ALA A 251 -5.69 0.86 3.80
CA ALA A 251 -5.59 1.97 4.74
C ALA A 251 -7.01 2.32 5.21
N ASP A 252 -7.39 1.82 6.38
CA ASP A 252 -8.71 2.03 6.99
C ASP A 252 -8.62 3.30 7.86
N ARG A 253 -8.73 4.44 7.18
CA ARG A 253 -8.15 5.72 7.65
C ARG A 253 -8.67 6.15 9.01
N GLU A 254 -9.98 6.19 9.18
CA GLU A 254 -10.59 6.70 10.43
C GLU A 254 -10.57 5.66 11.55
N ASN A 255 -10.49 4.38 11.20
CA ASN A 255 -10.19 3.33 12.18
C ASN A 255 -8.71 3.29 12.59
N ARG A 256 -7.84 4.12 11.98
CA ARG A 256 -6.41 4.27 12.32
C ARG A 256 -5.67 2.94 12.33
N ARG A 257 -5.85 2.17 11.26
CA ARG A 257 -5.26 0.84 11.10
C ARG A 257 -4.97 0.53 9.63
N VAL A 258 -4.12 -0.47 9.43
CA VAL A 258 -4.05 -1.20 8.17
C VAL A 258 -4.70 -2.55 8.37
N THR A 259 -5.64 -2.92 7.51
CA THR A 259 -6.28 -4.24 7.54
C THR A 259 -6.10 -4.95 6.21
N CYS A 260 -5.80 -6.24 6.23
CA CYS A 260 -5.55 -7.05 5.03
C CYS A 260 -6.53 -8.23 4.97
N PRO A 261 -7.79 -8.01 4.56
CA PRO A 261 -8.70 -9.09 4.20
C PRO A 261 -8.19 -9.91 3.01
N ARG A 262 -8.83 -11.06 2.77
CA ARG A 262 -8.59 -11.83 1.55
C ARG A 262 -9.05 -11.06 0.32
N ALA A 263 -8.19 -11.02 -0.71
CA ALA A 263 -8.52 -10.44 -2.01
C ALA A 263 -9.44 -11.37 -2.83
N GLY A 264 -9.34 -12.68 -2.60
CA GLY A 264 -10.13 -13.69 -3.30
C GLY A 264 -9.75 -13.81 -4.78
N LEU A 265 -8.47 -13.64 -5.11
CA LEU A 265 -7.88 -13.86 -6.43
C LEU A 265 -7.79 -15.36 -6.76
N TYR A 266 -7.57 -16.19 -5.74
CA TYR A 266 -7.50 -17.64 -5.88
C TYR A 266 -8.60 -18.32 -5.08
N SER A 267 -9.26 -19.31 -5.69
CA SER A 267 -10.24 -20.15 -5.01
C SER A 267 -9.53 -21.18 -4.13
N ILE A 268 -9.40 -20.89 -2.84
CA ILE A 268 -9.07 -21.93 -1.86
C ILE A 268 -10.37 -22.39 -1.21
N GLN A 269 -10.81 -23.60 -1.58
CA GLN A 269 -11.83 -24.31 -0.82
C GLN A 269 -11.29 -24.52 0.61
N GLY A 270 -11.98 -24.00 1.63
CA GLY A 270 -11.92 -24.59 2.96
C GLY A 270 -11.34 -23.78 4.13
N LYS A 271 -10.84 -22.54 3.96
CA LYS A 271 -10.48 -21.72 5.14
C LYS A 271 -10.87 -20.26 4.98
N LYS A 272 -11.89 -19.85 5.74
CA LYS A 272 -12.20 -18.43 6.00
C LYS A 272 -11.11 -17.91 6.92
N GLU A 273 -10.11 -17.27 6.35
CA GLU A 273 -9.09 -16.58 7.12
C GLU A 273 -9.60 -15.18 7.46
N PRO A 274 -9.54 -14.75 8.73
CA PRO A 274 -9.90 -13.40 9.10
C PRO A 274 -8.96 -12.39 8.44
N ALA A 275 -9.39 -11.13 8.39
CA ALA A 275 -8.53 -10.04 7.97
C ALA A 275 -7.40 -9.85 8.99
N LEU A 276 -6.16 -9.78 8.50
CA LEU A 276 -5.02 -9.38 9.32
C LEU A 276 -5.22 -7.92 9.72
N THR A 277 -5.00 -7.56 10.99
CA THR A 277 -5.28 -6.20 11.47
C THR A 277 -4.10 -5.62 12.23
N ILE A 278 -3.52 -4.57 11.66
CA ILE A 278 -2.36 -3.88 12.21
C ILE A 278 -2.82 -2.53 12.74
N GLN A 279 -2.79 -2.40 14.07
CA GLN A 279 -3.20 -1.19 14.77
C GLN A 279 -2.30 -0.97 15.99
N GLN A 280 -1.66 0.19 16.06
CA GLN A 280 -0.85 0.61 17.20
C GLN A 280 -1.40 1.91 17.82
N PRO A 281 -1.16 2.16 19.12
CA PRO A 281 -1.74 3.32 19.82
C PRO A 281 -1.45 4.68 19.18
N ASP A 282 -0.29 4.83 18.54
CA ASP A 282 0.25 6.06 17.94
C ASP A 282 0.23 6.03 16.40
N MET A 283 -0.45 5.05 15.80
CA MET A 283 -0.46 4.86 14.34
C MET A 283 -1.06 6.07 13.58
N GLY A 284 -1.97 6.81 14.22
CA GLY A 284 -2.70 7.91 13.58
C GLY A 284 -3.56 7.45 12.39
N ARG A 285 -4.12 8.42 11.66
CA ARG A 285 -4.88 8.14 10.43
C ARG A 285 -3.93 7.73 9.32
N VAL A 286 -4.15 6.54 8.75
CA VAL A 286 -3.34 6.00 7.65
C VAL A 286 -3.95 6.45 6.33
N PHE A 287 -3.17 7.13 5.49
CA PHE A 287 -3.64 7.69 4.22
C PHE A 287 -3.19 6.86 3.02
N GLY A 288 -1.95 6.37 3.03
CA GLY A 288 -1.38 5.61 1.93
C GLY A 288 -0.90 4.22 2.38
N VAL A 289 -1.09 3.22 1.54
CA VAL A 289 -0.48 1.88 1.66
C VAL A 289 0.08 1.44 0.30
N ALA A 290 1.23 0.78 0.33
CA ALA A 290 1.85 0.10 -0.80
C ALA A 290 2.41 -1.25 -0.32
N ALA A 291 2.53 -2.25 -1.20
CA ALA A 291 3.01 -3.58 -0.80
C ALA A 291 4.09 -4.10 -1.74
N LYS A 292 5.09 -4.76 -1.19
CA LYS A 292 6.15 -5.44 -1.95
C LYS A 292 6.63 -6.67 -1.18
N GLY A 293 6.60 -7.83 -1.84
CA GLY A 293 6.95 -9.09 -1.21
C GLY A 293 5.99 -9.41 -0.06
N LYS A 294 6.55 -9.62 1.14
CA LYS A 294 5.78 -9.88 2.37
C LYS A 294 5.48 -8.62 3.20
N LEU A 295 5.95 -7.45 2.76
CA LEU A 295 5.85 -6.21 3.53
C LEU A 295 4.81 -5.27 2.98
N VAL A 296 4.25 -4.48 3.88
CA VAL A 296 3.41 -3.32 3.58
C VAL A 296 4.14 -2.08 4.05
N TYR A 297 4.19 -1.06 3.20
CA TYR A 297 4.64 0.27 3.55
C TYR A 297 3.43 1.18 3.65
N ALA A 298 3.32 1.95 4.73
CA ALA A 298 2.22 2.87 4.93
C ALA A 298 2.73 4.26 5.29
N VAL A 299 1.90 5.27 5.08
CA VAL A 299 2.13 6.62 5.60
C VAL A 299 0.89 7.08 6.34
N ASN A 300 1.10 7.62 7.54
CA ASN A 300 0.05 8.30 8.28
C ASN A 300 0.10 9.82 8.00
N GLY A 301 -0.94 10.52 8.43
CA GLY A 301 -1.05 11.97 8.30
C GLY A 301 -1.41 12.64 9.63
N PRO A 302 -1.42 13.99 9.66
CA PRO A 302 -1.78 14.76 10.83
C PRO A 302 -3.10 14.29 11.42
N THR A 303 -3.07 13.88 12.68
CA THR A 303 -4.24 13.33 13.38
C THR A 303 -4.41 13.98 14.75
N SER A 304 -3.30 14.14 15.47
CA SER A 304 -3.20 14.88 16.73
C SER A 304 -1.80 15.44 16.84
N THR A 305 -1.61 16.51 17.61
CA THR A 305 -0.28 17.07 17.93
C THR A 305 0.60 16.11 18.73
N LEU A 306 0.00 15.07 19.34
CA LEU A 306 0.71 14.05 20.11
C LEU A 306 1.24 12.87 19.28
N TRP A 307 0.81 12.73 18.02
CA TRP A 307 1.15 11.57 17.19
C TRP A 307 2.06 11.97 16.04
N PRO A 308 3.20 11.29 15.86
CA PRO A 308 4.14 11.61 14.79
C PRO A 308 3.53 11.32 13.41
N VAL A 309 3.88 12.16 12.45
CA VAL A 309 3.61 11.95 11.03
C VAL A 309 4.83 11.28 10.40
N GLN A 310 4.66 10.04 9.95
CA GLN A 310 5.73 9.11 9.62
C GLN A 310 5.30 8.05 8.62
N GLY A 311 6.30 7.47 7.96
CA GLY A 311 6.18 6.22 7.25
C GLY A 311 6.32 5.03 8.19
N LEU A 312 5.64 3.94 7.86
CA LEU A 312 5.58 2.71 8.63
C LEU A 312 5.99 1.55 7.72
N THR A 313 6.89 0.69 8.17
CA THR A 313 7.13 -0.62 7.56
C THR A 313 6.40 -1.66 8.40
N ILE A 314 5.54 -2.44 7.76
CA ILE A 314 4.61 -3.35 8.42
C ILE A 314 4.89 -4.77 7.94
N ASP A 315 5.01 -5.67 8.90
CA ASP A 315 4.88 -7.12 8.68
C ASP A 315 3.42 -7.51 8.97
N PRO A 316 2.59 -7.72 7.94
CA PRO A 316 1.19 -8.05 8.13
C PRO A 316 0.99 -9.46 8.71
N ILE A 317 1.94 -10.38 8.55
CA ILE A 317 1.85 -11.74 9.10
C ILE A 317 2.02 -11.71 10.61
N ARG A 318 2.96 -10.88 11.08
CA ARG A 318 3.18 -10.62 12.51
C ARG A 318 2.22 -9.58 13.10
N GLU A 319 1.33 -9.03 12.28
CA GLU A 319 0.40 -7.95 12.62
C GLU A 319 1.08 -6.75 13.32
N ALA A 320 2.31 -6.43 12.90
CA ALA A 320 3.17 -5.49 13.60
C ALA A 320 3.78 -4.43 12.67
N VAL A 321 3.90 -3.21 13.18
CA VAL A 321 4.84 -2.23 12.61
C VAL A 321 6.23 -2.59 13.12
N ILE A 322 7.16 -2.76 12.19
CA ILE A 322 8.53 -3.22 12.44
C ILE A 322 9.58 -2.13 12.23
N ASP A 323 9.22 -1.02 11.59
CA ASP A 323 10.09 0.14 11.44
C ASP A 323 9.28 1.43 11.20
N HIS A 324 9.86 2.56 11.59
CA HIS A 324 9.31 3.90 11.40
C HIS A 324 10.35 4.77 10.69
N TRP A 325 9.92 5.54 9.68
CA TRP A 325 10.84 6.31 8.86
C TRP A 325 10.21 7.63 8.42
N ALA A 326 11.06 8.64 8.21
CA ALA A 326 10.66 9.96 7.76
C ALA A 326 11.85 10.63 7.05
N PRO A 327 11.60 11.66 6.22
CA PRO A 327 12.68 12.52 5.77
C PRO A 327 13.23 13.32 6.97
N GLU A 328 14.47 13.81 6.86
CA GLU A 328 15.17 14.50 7.96
C GLU A 328 14.41 15.73 8.49
N GLU A 329 13.74 16.44 7.61
CA GLU A 329 12.88 17.60 7.92
C GLU A 329 11.45 17.21 8.35
N GLY A 330 11.14 15.92 8.40
CA GLY A 330 9.83 15.39 8.75
C GLY A 330 8.81 15.49 7.61
N PHE A 331 7.75 14.70 7.75
CA PHE A 331 6.58 14.83 6.91
C PHE A 331 5.65 15.93 7.43
N GLY A 332 4.98 16.64 6.52
CA GLY A 332 3.91 17.57 6.83
C GLY A 332 2.55 16.89 6.77
N ASN A 333 2.17 16.38 5.61
CA ASN A 333 0.86 15.73 5.40
C ASN A 333 0.90 14.75 4.21
N PRO A 334 1.52 13.57 4.42
CA PRO A 334 1.56 12.48 3.44
C PRO A 334 0.17 12.00 3.11
N HIS A 335 -0.06 11.77 1.81
CA HIS A 335 -1.38 11.39 1.31
C HIS A 335 -1.34 10.08 0.51
N ALA A 336 -0.26 9.82 -0.23
CA ALA A 336 -0.10 8.61 -1.02
C ALA A 336 1.34 8.09 -0.98
N ILE A 337 1.49 6.79 -1.16
CA ILE A 337 2.78 6.09 -1.22
C ILE A 337 2.76 5.08 -2.37
N ALA A 338 3.91 4.92 -3.04
CA ALA A 338 4.13 3.87 -4.03
C ALA A 338 5.49 3.22 -3.81
N VAL A 339 5.58 1.93 -4.13
CA VAL A 339 6.83 1.15 -4.13
C VAL A 339 7.18 0.75 -5.55
N CYS A 340 8.46 0.85 -5.91
CA CYS A 340 8.92 0.41 -7.21
C CYS A 340 8.67 -1.11 -7.38
N PRO A 341 8.25 -1.57 -8.57
CA PRO A 341 8.02 -2.99 -8.83
C PRO A 341 9.22 -3.89 -8.52
N ASN A 342 10.44 -3.38 -8.66
CA ASN A 342 11.67 -4.11 -8.33
C ASN A 342 12.10 -4.00 -6.85
N GLY A 343 11.41 -3.21 -6.02
CA GLY A 343 11.76 -2.98 -4.62
C GLY A 343 12.97 -2.05 -4.39
N SER A 344 13.37 -1.26 -5.38
CA SER A 344 14.54 -0.36 -5.24
C SER A 344 14.26 0.95 -4.50
N ALA A 345 13.03 1.47 -4.59
CA ALA A 345 12.68 2.76 -4.03
C ALA A 345 11.19 2.87 -3.68
N LEU A 346 10.88 3.81 -2.80
CA LEU A 346 9.54 4.28 -2.47
C LEU A 346 9.38 5.75 -2.87
N TYR A 347 8.15 6.15 -3.18
CA TYR A 347 7.78 7.54 -3.38
C TYR A 347 6.59 7.91 -2.50
N VAL A 348 6.64 9.08 -1.86
CA VAL A 348 5.56 9.57 -0.99
C VAL A 348 5.11 10.94 -1.47
N ALA A 349 3.82 11.12 -1.69
CA ALA A 349 3.21 12.39 -2.08
C ALA A 349 2.60 13.09 -0.86
N GLU A 350 2.74 14.41 -0.79
CA GLU A 350 2.15 15.25 0.26
C GLU A 350 1.15 16.28 -0.27
N ILE A 351 0.09 16.51 0.51
CA ILE A 351 -0.86 17.60 0.30
C ILE A 351 -0.56 18.74 1.28
N GLY A 352 -0.47 19.97 0.81
CA GLY A 352 -0.13 21.14 1.64
C GLY A 352 1.26 21.67 1.27
N PRO A 353 2.35 20.94 1.61
CA PRO A 353 3.67 21.21 1.05
C PRO A 353 3.77 20.90 -0.45
N ASN A 354 2.78 20.19 -1.01
CA ASN A 354 2.59 19.92 -2.44
C ASN A 354 3.85 19.40 -3.13
N ARG A 355 4.43 18.33 -2.57
CA ARG A 355 5.70 17.77 -3.03
C ARG A 355 5.70 16.26 -3.02
N VAL A 356 6.76 15.70 -3.57
CA VAL A 356 6.98 14.27 -3.69
C VAL A 356 8.37 13.94 -3.16
N TRP A 357 8.43 12.91 -2.33
CA TRP A 357 9.64 12.38 -1.75
C TRP A 357 10.08 11.12 -2.48
N LYS A 358 11.40 10.88 -2.50
CA LYS A 358 11.98 9.60 -2.89
C LYS A 358 12.72 9.01 -1.69
N PHE A 359 12.52 7.72 -1.47
CA PHE A 359 13.31 6.92 -0.53
C PHE A 359 13.95 5.76 -1.30
N GLU A 360 15.22 5.49 -1.03
CA GLU A 360 15.87 4.26 -1.47
C GLU A 360 15.65 3.18 -0.41
N LEU A 361 15.33 1.96 -0.85
CA LEU A 361 15.28 0.80 0.02
C LEU A 361 16.69 0.22 0.07
N VAL A 362 17.32 0.29 1.25
CA VAL A 362 18.70 -0.18 1.42
C VAL A 362 18.80 -1.21 2.54
N PRO A 363 19.77 -2.13 2.47
CA PRO A 363 19.98 -3.10 3.54
C PRO A 363 20.18 -2.43 4.90
N PRO A 364 19.70 -3.05 5.99
CA PRO A 364 19.96 -2.58 7.34
C PRO A 364 21.46 -2.51 7.59
N LYS A 365 21.91 -1.49 8.33
CA LYS A 365 23.33 -1.40 8.72
C LYS A 365 23.64 -2.59 9.64
N LYS A 366 24.71 -3.32 9.31
CA LYS A 366 25.33 -4.30 10.20
C LYS A 366 25.91 -3.61 11.44
#